data_AF-A0A660RH45-F1
#
_entry.id   AF-A0A660RH45-F1
#
_cell.length_a   1.000
_cell.length_b   1.000
_cell.length_c   1.000
_cell.angle_alpha   90.00
_cell.angle_beta   90.00
_cell.angle_gamma   90.00
#
_symmetry.space_group_name_H-M   'P 1'
#
loop_
_entity.id
_entity.type
_entity.pdbx_description
1 polymer ?
#
loop_
_entity_poly.entity_id
_entity_poly.type
_entity_poly.pdbx_seq_one_letter_code
_entity_poly.pdbx_strand_id
1 'polypeptide(L)'
;MNLEILVVLVIIMGLSAVIVPQISNYLRKTKALTTVSEIRALILAIENFRIFEGENPKDTMELVERGYISKIPKDMKIDVSDGDPVILVFKDVDPNVIKVYFPSCTVENGIFKIPLKGSGS
;
A
#
# COMPACT_ATOMS: atom_id res chain seq x y z
N MET A 1 40.36 -30.63 4.30
CA MET A 1 38.94 -30.25 4.48
C MET A 1 38.23 -31.46 5.03
N ASN A 2 37.80 -31.43 6.30
CA ASN A 2 37.24 -32.60 6.97
C ASN A 2 35.80 -32.85 6.50
N LEU A 3 35.43 -34.12 6.29
CA LEU A 3 34.10 -34.55 5.84
C LEU A 3 32.96 -33.89 6.65
N GLU A 4 33.20 -33.67 7.94
CA GLU A 4 32.31 -33.00 8.88
C GLU A 4 31.85 -31.61 8.40
N ILE A 5 32.78 -30.76 7.93
CA ILE A 5 32.44 -29.42 7.45
C ILE A 5 31.60 -29.51 6.16
N LEU A 6 31.89 -30.49 5.29
CA LEU A 6 31.15 -30.68 4.04
C LEU A 6 29.70 -31.11 4.31
N VAL A 7 29.49 -32.03 5.26
CA VAL A 7 28.15 -32.47 5.66
C VAL A 7 27.35 -31.33 6.27
N VAL A 8 27.95 -30.55 7.18
CA VAL A 8 27.28 -29.39 7.80
C VAL A 8 26.86 -28.36 6.75
N LEU A 9 27.71 -28.08 5.77
CA LEU A 9 27.44 -27.09 4.73
C LEU A 9 26.28 -27.53 3.81
N VAL A 10 26.19 -28.82 3.47
CA VAL A 10 25.08 -29.40 2.70
C VAL A 10 23.76 -29.30 3.49
N ILE A 11 23.79 -29.58 4.79
CA ILE A 11 22.60 -29.47 5.65
C ILE A 11 22.11 -28.01 5.72
N ILE A 12 23.02 -27.05 5.93
CA ILE A 12 22.69 -25.61 6.00
C ILE A 12 22.09 -25.13 4.67
N MET A 13 22.66 -25.56 3.54
CA MET A 13 22.13 -25.22 2.21
C MET A 13 20.71 -25.78 2.01
N GLY A 14 20.48 -27.05 2.40
CA GLY A 14 19.15 -27.67 2.32
C GLY A 14 18.10 -26.97 3.17
N LEU A 15 18.45 -26.57 4.41
CA LEU A 15 17.55 -25.84 5.30
C LEU A 15 17.23 -24.44 4.77
N SER A 16 18.24 -23.76 4.22
CA SER A 16 18.08 -22.41 3.67
C SER A 16 17.10 -22.37 2.48
N ALA A 17 17.10 -23.41 1.64
CA ALA A 17 16.18 -23.52 0.50
C ALA A 17 14.70 -23.55 0.90
N VAL A 18 14.36 -24.05 2.09
CA VAL A 18 12.98 -24.09 2.60
C VAL A 18 12.57 -22.78 3.26
N ILE A 19 13.49 -22.16 4.00
CA ILE A 19 13.19 -20.97 4.82
C ILE A 19 13.09 -19.69 3.97
N VAL A 20 13.98 -19.52 2.98
CA VAL A 20 14.03 -18.32 2.13
C VAL A 20 12.70 -17.98 1.43
N PRO A 21 12.00 -18.91 0.74
CA PRO A 21 10.73 -18.59 0.08
C PRO A 21 9.59 -18.27 1.05
N GLN A 22 9.63 -18.77 2.29
CA GLN A 22 8.64 -18.43 3.30
C GLN A 22 8.80 -16.98 3.73
N ILE A 23 10.03 -16.58 4.08
CA ILE A 23 10.34 -15.21 4.52
C ILE A 23 9.95 -14.19 3.43
N SER A 24 10.29 -14.46 2.17
CA SER A 24 9.95 -13.55 1.06
C SER A 24 8.43 -13.38 0.91
N ASN A 25 7.66 -14.46 1.06
CA ASN A 25 6.19 -14.41 1.03
C ASN A 25 5.59 -13.63 2.19
N TYR A 26 6.11 -13.79 3.42
CA TYR A 26 5.66 -12.98 4.56
C TYR A 26 5.95 -11.50 4.35
N LEU A 27 7.17 -11.16 3.90
CA LEU A 27 7.53 -9.77 3.60
C LEU A 27 6.63 -9.14 2.55
N ARG A 28 6.26 -9.89 1.49
CA ARG A 28 5.32 -9.42 0.46
C ARG A 28 3.94 -9.12 1.05
N LYS A 29 3.40 -10.02 1.89
CA LYS A 29 2.11 -9.83 2.57
C LYS A 29 2.14 -8.65 3.53
N THR A 30 3.18 -8.52 4.35
CA THR A 30 3.32 -7.39 5.29
C THR A 30 3.40 -6.07 4.56
N LYS A 31 4.21 -5.98 3.49
CA LYS A 31 4.27 -4.77 2.65
C LYS A 31 2.91 -4.39 2.08
N ALA A 32 2.12 -5.37 1.65
CA ALA A 32 0.76 -5.13 1.16
C ALA A 32 -0.16 -4.62 2.27
N LEU A 33 -0.15 -5.23 3.45
CA LEU A 33 -0.94 -4.78 4.60
C LEU A 33 -0.57 -3.38 5.08
N THR A 34 0.73 -3.04 5.12
CA THR A 34 1.19 -1.68 5.44
C THR A 34 0.61 -0.68 4.43
N THR A 35 0.66 -1.02 3.14
CA THR A 35 0.10 -0.17 2.08
C THR A 35 -1.41 -0.01 2.24
N VAL A 36 -2.14 -1.07 2.56
CA VAL A 36 -3.59 -1.00 2.86
C VAL A 36 -3.86 -0.07 4.04
N SER A 37 -3.06 -0.15 5.11
CA SER A 37 -3.20 0.72 6.28
C SER A 37 -2.94 2.19 5.93
N GLU A 38 -1.90 2.46 5.14
CA GLU A 38 -1.56 3.80 4.66
C GLU A 38 -2.69 4.38 3.80
N ILE A 39 -3.26 3.58 2.88
CA ILE A 39 -4.42 3.99 2.07
C ILE A 39 -5.61 4.32 2.97
N ARG A 40 -5.96 3.46 3.94
CA ARG A 40 -7.09 3.71 4.85
C ARG A 40 -6.91 4.98 5.66
N ALA A 41 -5.70 5.24 6.15
CA ALA A 41 -5.39 6.48 6.86
C ALA A 41 -5.59 7.70 5.96
N LEU A 42 -5.20 7.60 4.69
CA LEU A 42 -5.40 8.66 3.70
C LEU A 42 -6.88 8.89 3.37
N ILE A 43 -7.66 7.82 3.20
CA ILE A 43 -9.11 7.90 3.01
C ILE A 43 -9.75 8.65 4.19
N LEU A 44 -9.41 8.26 5.42
CA LEU A 44 -9.96 8.89 6.62
C LEU A 44 -9.57 10.37 6.72
N ALA A 45 -8.33 10.72 6.33
CA ALA A 45 -7.89 12.11 6.29
C ALA A 45 -8.68 12.94 5.27
N ILE A 46 -8.94 12.39 4.08
CA ILE A 46 -9.76 13.02 3.04
C ILE A 46 -11.21 13.18 3.51
N GLU A 47 -11.78 12.15 4.14
CA GLU A 47 -13.13 12.22 4.69
C GLU A 47 -13.25 13.28 5.78
N ASN A 48 -12.28 13.34 6.69
CA ASN A 48 -12.23 14.40 7.70
C ASN A 48 -12.11 15.78 7.05
N PHE A 49 -11.21 15.96 6.09
CA PHE A 49 -11.09 17.22 5.35
C PHE A 49 -12.44 17.64 4.74
N ARG A 50 -13.13 16.70 4.07
CA ARG A 50 -14.44 16.94 3.47
C ARG A 50 -15.52 17.28 4.51
N ILE A 51 -15.50 16.65 5.68
CA ILE A 51 -16.46 16.92 6.76
C ILE A 51 -16.27 18.34 7.31
N PHE A 52 -15.03 18.80 7.46
CA PHE A 52 -14.72 20.07 8.09
C PHE A 52 -14.72 21.26 7.12
N GLU A 53 -14.15 21.10 5.92
CA GLU A 53 -14.02 22.16 4.91
C GLU A 53 -15.19 22.15 3.91
N GLY A 54 -15.97 21.06 3.84
CA GLY A 54 -17.12 20.93 2.93
C GLY A 54 -16.75 20.64 1.47
N GLU A 55 -15.46 20.58 1.15
CA GLU A 55 -14.92 20.30 -0.17
C GLU A 55 -13.88 19.16 -0.14
N ASN A 56 -13.58 18.58 -1.29
CA ASN A 56 -12.52 17.57 -1.41
C ASN A 56 -11.15 18.25 -1.49
N PRO A 57 -10.09 17.67 -0.89
CA PRO A 57 -8.73 18.20 -1.01
C PRO A 57 -8.27 18.11 -2.47
N LYS A 58 -7.68 19.18 -3.00
CA LYS A 58 -7.20 19.27 -4.39
C LYS A 58 -6.00 18.37 -4.64
N ASP A 59 -5.16 18.23 -3.62
CA ASP A 59 -3.98 17.39 -3.67
C ASP A 59 -3.59 16.86 -2.27
N THR A 60 -2.51 16.10 -2.22
CA THR A 60 -2.01 15.50 -0.97
C THR A 60 -1.25 16.49 -0.10
N MET A 61 -0.81 17.61 -0.66
CA MET A 61 -0.08 18.66 0.04
C MET A 61 -1.05 19.50 0.87
N GLU A 62 -2.25 19.77 0.37
CA GLU A 62 -3.31 20.48 1.10
C GLU A 62 -3.69 19.76 2.41
N LEU A 63 -3.73 18.42 2.40
CA LEU A 63 -3.93 17.62 3.61
C LEU A 63 -2.79 17.75 4.63
N VAL A 64 -1.56 17.99 4.16
CA VAL A 64 -0.39 18.19 5.04
C VAL A 64 -0.43 19.60 5.63
N GLU A 65 -0.64 20.61 4.78
CA GLU A 65 -0.68 22.02 5.18
C GLU A 65 -1.78 22.29 6.20
N ARG A 66 -2.93 21.65 6.03
CA ARG A 66 -4.08 21.76 6.94
C ARG A 66 -4.00 20.81 8.14
N GLY A 67 -2.95 19.98 8.23
CA GLY A 67 -2.68 19.15 9.40
C GLY A 67 -3.49 17.86 9.51
N TYR A 68 -4.23 17.46 8.47
CA TYR A 68 -4.97 16.20 8.44
C TYR A 68 -4.07 14.97 8.30
N ILE A 69 -2.88 15.14 7.69
CA ILE A 69 -1.83 14.14 7.68
C ILE A 69 -0.48 14.78 8.03
N SER A 70 0.30 14.16 8.92
CA SER A 70 1.62 14.70 9.27
C SER A 70 2.69 14.40 8.20
N LYS A 71 2.45 13.41 7.35
CA LYS A 71 3.40 12.97 6.33
C LYS A 71 2.68 12.27 5.20
N ILE A 72 3.05 12.59 3.97
CA ILE A 72 2.60 11.87 2.78
C ILE A 72 3.30 10.51 2.77
N PRO A 73 2.56 9.38 2.70
CA PRO A 73 3.16 8.08 2.49
C PRO A 73 4.02 8.09 1.21
N LYS A 74 5.24 7.54 1.29
CA LYS A 74 6.08 7.42 0.10
C LYS A 74 5.31 6.59 -0.94
N ASP A 75 5.32 7.04 -2.18
CA ASP A 75 4.68 6.38 -3.32
C ASP A 75 3.13 6.45 -3.33
N MET A 76 2.54 7.42 -2.64
CA MET A 76 1.10 7.72 -2.74
C MET A 76 0.86 9.18 -3.09
N LYS A 77 -0.09 9.44 -3.98
CA LYS A 77 -0.61 10.78 -4.27
C LYS A 77 -2.12 10.72 -4.43
N ILE A 78 -2.77 11.81 -4.07
CA ILE A 78 -4.17 12.05 -4.38
C ILE A 78 -4.18 12.84 -5.68
N ASP A 79 -5.03 12.40 -6.60
CA ASP A 79 -5.30 13.09 -7.84
C ASP A 79 -6.80 13.28 -7.98
N VAL A 80 -7.21 14.54 -8.18
CA VAL A 80 -8.61 14.93 -8.33
C VAL A 80 -8.77 15.49 -9.74
N SER A 81 -8.51 14.66 -10.76
CA SER A 81 -8.56 15.13 -12.15
C SER A 81 -9.97 15.29 -12.73
N ASP A 82 -11.05 14.78 -12.14
CA ASP A 82 -12.41 14.99 -12.68
C ASP A 82 -13.52 14.69 -11.64
N GLY A 83 -13.63 15.53 -10.61
CA GLY A 83 -14.71 15.44 -9.61
C GLY A 83 -14.36 14.64 -8.36
N ASP A 84 -14.51 13.31 -8.39
CA ASP A 84 -14.29 12.47 -7.20
C ASP A 84 -12.79 12.23 -6.96
N PRO A 85 -12.29 12.39 -5.73
CA PRO A 85 -10.87 12.23 -5.43
C PRO A 85 -10.46 10.77 -5.61
N VAL A 86 -9.34 10.55 -6.31
CA VAL A 86 -8.77 9.22 -6.53
C VAL A 86 -7.43 9.13 -5.80
N ILE A 87 -7.24 8.06 -5.03
CA ILE A 87 -5.93 7.77 -4.45
C ILE A 87 -5.12 6.98 -5.50
N LEU A 88 -3.99 7.55 -5.90
CA LEU A 88 -2.96 6.93 -6.73
C LEU A 88 -1.90 6.31 -5.83
N VAL A 89 -1.73 5.00 -5.94
CA VAL A 89 -0.65 4.26 -5.27
C VAL A 89 0.34 3.79 -6.34
N PHE A 90 1.59 4.23 -6.23
CA PHE A 90 2.68 3.99 -7.19
C PHE A 90 3.59 2.81 -6.79
N LYS A 91 3.19 2.04 -5.78
CA LYS A 91 4.01 1.01 -5.16
C LYS A 91 3.80 -0.36 -5.78
N ASP A 92 4.89 -1.11 -5.97
CA ASP A 92 4.88 -2.52 -6.36
C ASP A 92 4.32 -3.37 -5.21
N VAL A 93 3.00 -3.54 -5.20
CA VAL A 93 2.25 -4.27 -4.18
C VAL A 93 1.44 -5.35 -4.86
N ASP A 94 1.35 -6.52 -4.23
CA ASP A 94 0.58 -7.65 -4.75
C ASP A 94 -0.88 -7.23 -5.01
N PRO A 95 -1.32 -7.19 -6.29
CA PRO A 95 -2.66 -6.72 -6.65
C PRO A 95 -3.76 -7.57 -6.03
N ASN A 96 -3.50 -8.85 -5.77
CA ASN A 96 -4.48 -9.76 -5.22
C ASN A 96 -4.80 -9.43 -3.76
N VAL A 97 -3.82 -8.93 -3.00
CA VAL A 97 -4.06 -8.52 -1.61
C VAL A 97 -4.83 -7.19 -1.58
N ILE A 98 -4.45 -6.22 -2.42
CA ILE A 98 -5.13 -4.91 -2.47
C ILE A 98 -6.59 -5.06 -2.91
N LYS A 99 -6.87 -5.88 -3.92
CA LYS A 99 -8.25 -6.12 -4.42
C LYS A 99 -9.19 -6.71 -3.37
N VAL A 100 -8.68 -7.47 -2.41
CA VAL A 100 -9.49 -7.99 -1.29
C VAL A 100 -9.99 -6.88 -0.38
N TYR A 101 -9.16 -5.86 -0.15
CA TYR A 101 -9.53 -4.73 0.74
C TYR A 101 -10.22 -3.58 -0.01
N PHE A 102 -9.91 -3.41 -1.31
CA PHE A 102 -10.45 -2.36 -2.17
C PHE A 102 -10.93 -2.97 -3.49
N PRO A 103 -12.12 -3.58 -3.52
CA PRO A 103 -12.62 -4.25 -4.72
C PRO A 103 -12.85 -3.29 -5.90
N SER A 104 -12.99 -1.99 -5.64
CA SER A 104 -13.15 -0.94 -6.66
C SER A 104 -11.82 -0.40 -7.20
N CYS A 105 -10.67 -0.98 -6.83
CA CYS A 105 -9.39 -0.51 -7.34
C CYS A 105 -9.19 -0.89 -8.82
N THR A 106 -8.83 0.09 -9.65
CA THR A 106 -8.42 -0.12 -11.04
C THR A 106 -6.90 -0.03 -11.12
N VAL A 107 -6.26 -1.01 -11.75
CA VAL A 107 -4.79 -1.01 -11.95
C VAL A 107 -4.53 -0.57 -13.38
N GLU A 108 -3.83 0.53 -13.55
CA GLU A 108 -3.46 1.06 -14.87
C GLU A 108 -1.96 1.36 -14.88
N ASN A 109 -1.20 0.70 -15.76
CA ASN A 109 0.26 0.86 -15.89
C ASN A 109 1.06 0.72 -14.56
N GLY A 110 0.62 -0.15 -13.65
CA GLY A 110 1.27 -0.35 -12.35
C GLY A 110 0.89 0.69 -11.27
N ILE A 111 -0.01 1.61 -11.60
CA ILE A 111 -0.59 2.57 -10.65
C ILE A 111 -1.96 2.03 -10.22
N PHE A 112 -2.17 1.91 -8.90
CA PHE A 112 -3.47 1.57 -8.37
C PHE A 112 -4.28 2.85 -8.19
N LYS A 113 -5.41 2.93 -8.89
CA LYS A 113 -6.42 3.97 -8.76
C LYS A 113 -7.52 3.46 -7.85
N ILE A 114 -7.64 4.05 -6.66
CA ILE A 114 -8.71 3.72 -5.72
C ILE A 114 -9.71 4.87 -5.76
N PRO A 115 -10.88 4.70 -6.40
CA PRO A 115 -11.89 5.73 -6.41
C PRO A 115 -12.46 5.88 -5.01
N LEU A 116 -12.49 7.11 -4.50
CA LEU A 116 -13.20 7.44 -3.27
C LEU A 116 -14.66 7.65 -3.65
N LYS A 117 -15.35 6.54 -3.91
CA LYS A 117 -16.79 6.59 -4.07
C LYS A 117 -17.35 7.08 -2.73
N GLY A 118 -17.92 8.27 -2.71
CA GLY A 118 -18.69 8.74 -1.58
C GLY A 118 -19.67 7.64 -1.19
N SER A 119 -19.56 7.12 0.03
CA SER A 119 -20.60 6.31 0.64
C SER A 119 -21.87 7.17 0.63
N GLY A 120 -22.75 6.85 -0.29
CA GLY A 120 -23.85 7.71 -0.70
C GLY A 120 -24.68 7.01 -1.76
N SER A 121 -25.23 5.85 -1.40
CA SER A 121 -26.63 5.52 -1.67
C SER A 121 -27.04 4.27 -0.88
#